data_AF-A0A8H5A583-F1
#
_entry.id   AF-A0A8H5A583-F1
#
_cell.length_a   1.000
_cell.length_b   1.000
_cell.length_c   1.000
_cell.angle_alpha   90.00
_cell.angle_beta   90.00
_cell.angle_gamma   90.00
#
_symmetry.space_group_name_H-M   'P 1'
#
loop_
_entity.id
_entity.type
_entity.pdbx_description
1 polymer ?
#
loop_
_entity_poly.entity_id
_entity_poly.type
_entity_poly.pdbx_seq_one_letter_code
_entity_poly.pdbx_strand_id
1 'polypeptide(L)'
;MFFKAVVAALIPLALATKGKGPDKDGKYWIKGDGIKAAFIPYGASITNLLIDDQYGISRDIVAGFDNATHYSIDESHPHLGGVPGRYANRIRNSTFEIDGKKYHVTPNDNPTPESPKGADTLHGGPDGWDYRNFTVVSYTDSSITFSIVDPDGKEGFPGEVVSYVTYTLTGMDWDFKIVALATTKKTPIMLTSHTYWNLDGFSNNETSTISNHTLYMPYGGQRVATDNILIPTGDIIPNKKGSVNDFWSKPKMIGDQANNKDLENNCGFNCTGYDTCYSVNRGQLGNFDWRTEGPVATISSAWSGIQLDIYTDQDAFQFYSCTQQKGTMPLKKTQGLKDNKDFPRIIPKYGCMVVEVQDYIDGINNPEWQRLEKQLYEPGGNPYVLQAKYRFSLKGKQNVHYKSLFVALTAVSTVAAGPCKPSTTSAGLSTTATVLEEPTSTQTSAIEETTTTVDETTAAATATAPIEAALTTTTVAADTTTTAAPSGVCGITGYFLPNQELTYLNSPGKKDSARQCLEACAAYAGCEVIAFYTERSFVTDIGRCEFFSGELVADRQDTSYEWSEVGCLDNLQD
;
A
#
# COMPACT_ATOMS: atom_id res chain seq x y z
N MET A 1 52.67 12.96 4.34
CA MET A 1 51.96 11.83 4.94
C MET A 1 50.47 12.05 4.74
N PHE A 2 49.74 11.10 4.16
CA PHE A 2 48.28 11.14 4.07
C PHE A 2 47.73 9.91 4.79
N PHE A 3 46.94 10.14 5.85
CA PHE A 3 46.20 9.05 6.50
C PHE A 3 44.84 8.90 5.82
N LYS A 4 44.49 7.67 5.44
CA LYS A 4 43.16 7.35 4.90
C LYS A 4 42.15 7.36 6.05
N ALA A 5 41.16 8.25 5.98
CA ALA A 5 39.92 8.08 6.75
C ALA A 5 39.06 7.03 6.04
N VAL A 6 39.18 5.76 6.44
CA VAL A 6 38.24 4.72 6.01
C VAL A 6 36.96 4.91 6.82
N VAL A 7 35.94 5.48 6.19
CA VAL A 7 34.59 5.48 6.76
C VAL A 7 34.06 4.05 6.66
N ALA A 8 34.28 3.28 7.71
CA ALA A 8 33.64 1.98 7.87
C ALA A 8 32.14 2.23 8.08
N ALA A 9 31.35 1.93 7.05
CA ALA A 9 29.90 1.90 7.19
C ALA A 9 29.54 0.81 8.20
N LEU A 10 29.26 1.21 9.44
CA LEU A 10 28.72 0.35 10.48
C LEU A 10 27.25 0.05 10.16
N ILE A 11 27.07 -0.83 9.16
CA ILE A 11 25.82 -1.55 8.98
C ILE A 11 25.55 -2.25 10.31
N PRO A 12 24.44 -1.98 11.02
CA PRO A 12 24.07 -2.78 12.17
C PRO A 12 23.87 -4.20 11.66
N LEU A 13 24.74 -5.13 12.08
CA LEU A 13 24.65 -6.53 11.70
C LEU A 13 23.44 -7.12 12.42
N ALA A 14 22.26 -6.90 11.85
CA ALA A 14 21.00 -7.34 12.41
C ALA A 14 21.09 -8.83 12.73
N LEU A 15 20.97 -9.16 14.01
CA LEU A 15 20.87 -10.53 14.47
C LEU A 15 19.58 -11.09 13.89
N ALA A 16 19.69 -11.75 12.74
CA ALA A 16 18.57 -12.22 11.96
C ALA A 16 17.72 -13.16 12.82
N THR A 17 16.62 -12.61 13.36
CA THR A 17 15.56 -13.40 13.95
C THR A 17 15.11 -14.36 12.87
N LYS A 18 15.21 -15.67 13.15
CA LYS A 18 14.90 -16.70 12.17
C LYS A 18 13.40 -16.81 11.97
N GLY A 19 12.84 -15.86 11.24
CA GLY A 19 11.66 -16.10 10.42
C GLY A 19 11.87 -17.38 9.61
N LYS A 20 10.80 -18.12 9.36
CA LYS A 20 10.88 -19.40 8.65
C LYS A 20 11.50 -19.19 7.27
N GLY A 21 12.35 -20.11 6.83
CA GLY A 21 12.85 -20.09 5.45
C GLY A 21 11.70 -20.12 4.43
N PRO A 22 12.00 -19.88 3.15
CA PRO A 22 10.97 -19.90 2.12
C PRO A 22 10.22 -21.23 2.12
N ASP A 23 8.94 -21.18 1.73
CA ASP A 23 8.13 -22.38 1.61
C ASP A 23 8.65 -23.34 0.52
N LYS A 24 7.99 -24.49 0.38
CA LYS A 24 8.36 -25.52 -0.61
C LYS A 24 8.28 -25.05 -2.07
N ASP A 25 7.63 -23.91 -2.35
CA ASP A 25 7.51 -23.29 -3.66
C ASP A 25 8.42 -22.05 -3.79
N GLY A 26 9.32 -21.82 -2.82
CA GLY A 26 10.35 -20.80 -2.83
C GLY A 26 9.95 -19.44 -2.23
N LYS A 27 8.80 -19.34 -1.57
CA LYS A 27 8.18 -18.05 -1.19
C LYS A 27 8.32 -17.69 0.28
N TYR A 28 8.65 -16.42 0.53
CA TYR A 28 8.67 -15.82 1.86
C TYR A 28 7.33 -15.14 2.13
N TRP A 29 6.65 -15.52 3.21
CA TRP A 29 5.30 -15.04 3.53
C TRP A 29 5.33 -14.02 4.66
N ILE A 30 4.74 -12.84 4.46
CA ILE A 30 4.47 -11.85 5.50
C ILE A 30 2.97 -11.64 5.69
N LYS A 31 2.55 -11.18 6.87
CA LYS A 31 1.15 -11.07 7.28
C LYS A 31 0.88 -9.73 7.96
N GLY A 32 -0.32 -9.19 7.70
CA GLY A 32 -0.99 -8.18 8.52
C GLY A 32 -2.38 -8.69 8.93
N ASP A 33 -3.17 -7.83 9.57
CA ASP A 33 -4.50 -8.18 10.06
C ASP A 33 -5.52 -8.19 8.91
N GLY A 34 -5.77 -9.38 8.36
CA GLY A 34 -6.69 -9.59 7.23
C GLY A 34 -6.02 -9.62 5.85
N ILE A 35 -4.69 -9.44 5.79
CA ILE A 35 -3.91 -9.41 4.54
C ILE A 35 -2.65 -10.29 4.66
N LYS A 36 -2.30 -11.02 3.59
CA LYS A 36 -1.11 -11.90 3.55
C LYS A 36 -0.43 -11.79 2.20
N ALA A 37 0.88 -11.51 2.19
CA ALA A 37 1.66 -11.36 0.97
C ALA A 37 2.77 -12.40 0.89
N ALA A 38 3.11 -12.81 -0.33
CA ALA A 38 4.24 -13.69 -0.61
C ALA A 38 5.24 -13.01 -1.55
N PHE A 39 6.52 -13.07 -1.21
CA PHE A 39 7.61 -12.47 -1.98
C PHE A 39 8.71 -13.50 -2.28
N ILE A 40 9.52 -13.22 -3.30
CA ILE A 40 10.67 -14.02 -3.70
C ILE A 40 11.92 -13.14 -3.90
N PRO A 41 13.15 -13.70 -3.82
CA PRO A 41 14.37 -12.91 -3.98
C PRO A 41 14.62 -12.47 -5.43
N TYR A 42 14.14 -13.24 -6.41
CA TYR A 42 14.21 -12.86 -7.82
C TYR A 42 13.32 -11.64 -8.08
N GLY A 43 13.91 -10.55 -8.57
CA GLY A 43 13.28 -9.25 -8.78
C GLY A 43 12.77 -8.54 -7.52
N ALA A 44 13.07 -9.06 -6.33
CA ALA A 44 12.36 -8.76 -5.08
C ALA A 44 10.83 -8.97 -5.16
N SER A 45 10.37 -9.80 -6.11
CA SER A 45 9.00 -9.74 -6.61
C SER A 45 7.93 -10.21 -5.63
N ILE A 46 6.78 -9.52 -5.61
CA ILE A 46 5.55 -10.07 -5.04
C ILE A 46 4.97 -11.16 -5.94
N THR A 47 4.48 -12.26 -5.35
CA THR A 47 3.93 -13.41 -6.08
C THR A 47 2.48 -13.72 -5.73
N ASN A 48 2.04 -13.35 -4.52
CA ASN A 48 0.67 -13.53 -4.03
C ASN A 48 0.32 -12.37 -3.09
N LEU A 49 -0.96 -11.98 -3.07
CA LEU A 49 -1.50 -11.02 -2.10
C LEU A 49 -2.95 -11.41 -1.79
N LEU A 50 -3.18 -12.03 -0.65
CA LEU A 50 -4.47 -12.56 -0.23
C LEU A 50 -5.18 -11.60 0.71
N ILE A 51 -6.42 -11.26 0.35
CA ILE A 51 -7.37 -10.43 1.10
C ILE A 51 -8.74 -11.10 1.05
N ASP A 52 -9.46 -11.14 2.18
CA ASP A 52 -10.82 -11.68 2.22
C ASP A 52 -11.83 -10.65 1.70
N ASP A 53 -12.67 -11.05 0.74
CA ASP A 53 -13.64 -10.17 0.08
C ASP A 53 -14.89 -9.88 0.94
N GLN A 54 -15.86 -9.13 0.38
CA GLN A 54 -17.11 -8.79 1.08
C GLN A 54 -17.99 -10.01 1.48
N TYR A 55 -17.70 -11.20 0.93
CA TYR A 55 -18.34 -12.47 1.27
C TYR A 55 -17.49 -13.34 2.21
N GLY A 56 -16.32 -12.86 2.64
CA GLY A 56 -15.37 -13.62 3.46
C GLY A 56 -14.55 -14.65 2.67
N ILE A 57 -14.47 -14.52 1.34
CA ILE A 57 -13.71 -15.43 0.47
C ILE A 57 -12.34 -14.81 0.18
N SER A 58 -11.26 -15.49 0.56
CA SER A 58 -9.90 -15.07 0.28
C SER A 58 -9.61 -15.00 -1.22
N ARG A 59 -9.24 -13.81 -1.71
CA ARG A 59 -8.87 -13.53 -3.10
C ARG A 59 -7.38 -13.21 -3.18
N ASP A 60 -6.66 -13.91 -4.05
CA ASP A 60 -5.28 -13.58 -4.39
C ASP A 60 -5.27 -12.56 -5.55
N ILE A 61 -5.08 -11.28 -5.23
CA ILE A 61 -5.41 -10.15 -6.12
C ILE A 61 -4.26 -9.68 -7.03
N VAL A 62 -3.11 -10.37 -7.02
CA VAL A 62 -1.95 -10.04 -7.88
C VAL A 62 -1.54 -11.22 -8.77
N ALA A 63 -1.15 -10.99 -10.01
CA ALA A 63 -0.63 -12.03 -10.90
C ALA A 63 0.75 -12.54 -10.45
N GLY A 64 1.21 -13.66 -11.02
CA GLY A 64 2.48 -14.29 -10.65
C GLY A 64 2.44 -15.80 -10.87
N PHE A 65 3.51 -16.51 -10.51
CA PHE A 65 3.58 -17.96 -10.65
C PHE A 65 3.33 -18.70 -9.33
N ASP A 66 2.90 -19.96 -9.39
CA ASP A 66 2.76 -20.83 -8.22
C ASP A 66 4.10 -21.07 -7.51
N ASN A 67 5.19 -21.21 -8.27
CA ASN A 67 6.53 -21.54 -7.78
C ASN A 67 7.55 -20.46 -8.22
N ALA A 68 8.43 -20.07 -7.31
CA ALA A 68 9.46 -19.05 -7.50
C ALA A 68 10.41 -19.34 -8.68
N THR A 69 10.73 -20.61 -8.96
CA THR A 69 11.68 -20.96 -10.03
C THR A 69 11.20 -20.58 -11.43
N HIS A 70 9.88 -20.38 -11.61
CA HIS A 70 9.32 -19.97 -12.90
C HIS A 70 9.77 -18.56 -13.31
N TYR A 71 9.95 -17.65 -12.35
CA TYR A 71 10.35 -16.26 -12.63
C TYR A 71 11.71 -16.17 -13.34
N SER A 72 12.61 -17.13 -13.09
CA SER A 72 13.95 -17.21 -13.67
C SER A 72 14.08 -18.10 -14.92
N ILE A 73 13.00 -18.72 -15.41
CA ILE A 73 13.03 -19.66 -16.55
C ILE A 73 11.91 -19.44 -17.57
N ASP A 74 10.85 -18.72 -17.23
CA ASP A 74 9.77 -18.38 -18.16
C ASP A 74 10.20 -17.15 -18.98
N GLU A 75 10.70 -17.38 -20.19
CA GLU A 75 11.08 -16.33 -21.15
C GLU A 75 9.93 -15.37 -21.52
N SER A 76 8.68 -15.71 -21.17
CA SER A 76 7.51 -14.85 -21.35
C SER A 76 7.11 -14.06 -20.09
N HIS A 77 7.91 -14.09 -19.01
CA HIS A 77 7.72 -13.29 -17.79
C HIS A 77 7.85 -11.77 -18.07
N PRO A 78 6.75 -10.99 -18.00
CA PRO A 78 6.80 -9.54 -18.21
C PRO A 78 6.85 -8.82 -16.84
N HIS A 79 8.03 -8.71 -16.23
CA HIS A 79 8.26 -7.88 -15.04
C HIS A 79 7.34 -8.18 -13.80
N LEU A 80 6.67 -9.34 -13.73
CA LEU A 80 5.58 -9.63 -12.76
C LEU A 80 5.96 -9.34 -11.31
N GLY A 81 5.41 -8.27 -10.73
CA GLY A 81 5.53 -7.97 -9.30
C GLY A 81 6.91 -7.52 -8.84
N GLY A 82 7.90 -7.45 -9.73
CA GLY A 82 9.27 -7.10 -9.41
C GLY A 82 9.53 -5.61 -9.24
N VAL A 83 10.79 -5.27 -9.04
CA VAL A 83 11.31 -3.89 -9.06
C VAL A 83 12.11 -3.67 -10.35
N PRO A 84 11.51 -3.08 -11.40
CA PRO A 84 12.26 -2.56 -12.55
C PRO A 84 13.40 -1.64 -12.13
N GLY A 85 14.57 -1.78 -12.76
CA GLY A 85 15.75 -1.03 -12.37
C GLY A 85 16.98 -1.32 -13.24
N ARG A 86 17.94 -0.39 -13.36
CA ARG A 86 18.07 0.89 -12.61
C ARG A 86 17.08 1.99 -12.98
N TYR A 87 16.39 1.87 -14.11
CA TYR A 87 15.45 2.87 -14.59
C TYR A 87 14.17 2.21 -15.11
N ALA A 88 13.06 2.45 -14.43
CA ALA A 88 11.74 1.96 -14.81
C ALA A 88 11.22 2.64 -16.10
N ASN A 89 10.29 1.98 -16.78
CA ASN A 89 9.76 2.43 -18.08
C ASN A 89 10.87 2.69 -19.12
N ARG A 90 10.67 3.60 -20.08
CA ARG A 90 11.56 3.76 -21.26
C ARG A 90 12.60 4.88 -21.13
N ILE A 91 13.77 4.65 -21.74
CA ILE A 91 14.82 5.65 -22.04
C ILE A 91 14.94 5.77 -23.57
N ARG A 92 14.71 6.99 -24.09
CA ARG A 92 14.71 7.31 -25.53
C ARG A 92 16.06 7.02 -26.20
N ASN A 93 16.02 6.32 -27.33
CA ASN A 93 17.16 5.87 -28.13
C ASN A 93 18.21 5.05 -27.33
N SER A 94 17.84 4.50 -26.17
CA SER A 94 18.78 3.85 -25.23
C SER A 94 19.97 4.73 -24.84
N THR A 95 19.75 6.05 -24.72
CA THR A 95 20.81 7.01 -24.37
C THR A 95 20.32 8.10 -23.44
N PHE A 96 21.26 8.67 -22.68
CA PHE A 96 21.09 9.88 -21.88
C PHE A 96 22.45 10.60 -21.76
N GLU A 97 22.47 11.82 -21.23
CA GLU A 97 23.70 12.55 -20.94
C GLU A 97 23.84 12.90 -19.46
N ILE A 98 25.05 12.83 -18.93
CA ILE A 98 25.40 13.33 -17.59
C ILE A 98 26.60 14.26 -17.76
N ASP A 99 26.47 15.49 -17.28
CA ASP A 99 27.53 16.50 -17.24
C ASP A 99 28.23 16.73 -18.61
N GLY A 100 27.43 16.73 -19.69
CA GLY A 100 27.89 16.90 -21.07
C GLY A 100 28.54 15.65 -21.71
N LYS A 101 28.52 14.51 -21.02
CA LYS A 101 28.95 13.22 -21.58
C LYS A 101 27.74 12.32 -21.86
N LYS A 102 27.63 11.89 -23.11
CA LYS A 102 26.66 10.89 -23.54
C LYS A 102 27.00 9.47 -23.04
N TYR A 103 25.96 8.75 -22.64
CA TYR A 103 25.97 7.34 -22.25
C TYR A 103 25.02 6.53 -23.14
N HIS A 104 25.31 5.24 -23.27
CA HIS A 104 24.50 4.26 -23.98
C HIS A 104 24.17 3.11 -23.02
N VAL A 105 22.90 2.74 -22.96
CA VAL A 105 22.38 1.60 -22.19
C VAL A 105 21.91 0.49 -23.13
N THR A 106 21.61 -0.69 -22.59
CA THR A 106 21.33 -1.89 -23.40
C THR A 106 19.87 -1.92 -23.89
N PRO A 107 19.60 -1.78 -25.20
CA PRO A 107 18.24 -1.83 -25.72
C PRO A 107 17.60 -3.21 -25.56
N ASN A 108 16.27 -3.19 -25.39
CA ASN A 108 15.40 -4.36 -25.35
C ASN A 108 13.98 -4.09 -25.90
N ASP A 109 13.62 -2.86 -26.28
CA ASP A 109 12.27 -2.51 -26.77
C ASP A 109 12.32 -1.62 -28.03
N ASN A 110 11.19 -1.55 -28.75
CA ASN A 110 11.02 -0.85 -30.03
C ASN A 110 12.05 -1.28 -31.11
N PRO A 111 12.02 -2.55 -31.58
CA PRO A 111 12.96 -3.04 -32.59
C PRO A 111 12.72 -2.43 -33.98
N THR A 112 13.81 -2.03 -34.64
CA THR A 112 13.82 -1.50 -36.01
C THR A 112 14.64 -2.41 -36.95
N PRO A 113 14.57 -2.26 -38.29
CA PRO A 113 15.43 -3.01 -39.22
C PRO A 113 16.93 -2.82 -38.96
N GLU A 114 17.33 -1.64 -38.47
CA GLU A 114 18.70 -1.27 -38.12
C GLU A 114 19.06 -1.74 -36.70
N SER A 115 18.07 -1.76 -35.80
CA SER A 115 18.21 -2.10 -34.38
C SER A 115 17.28 -3.27 -34.00
N PRO A 116 17.53 -4.50 -34.48
CA PRO A 116 16.60 -5.62 -34.35
C PRO A 116 16.47 -6.19 -32.93
N LYS A 117 17.24 -5.67 -31.96
CA LYS A 117 17.11 -5.97 -30.52
C LYS A 117 16.30 -4.92 -29.75
N GLY A 118 15.83 -3.88 -30.43
CA GLY A 118 15.32 -2.66 -29.81
C GLY A 118 16.17 -1.45 -30.14
N ALA A 119 15.54 -0.28 -30.24
CA ALA A 119 16.20 1.03 -30.23
C ALA A 119 16.15 1.68 -28.84
N ASP A 120 15.15 1.33 -28.03
CA ASP A 120 14.90 1.90 -26.70
C ASP A 120 15.22 0.90 -25.58
N THR A 121 15.51 1.43 -24.40
CA THR A 121 15.76 0.64 -23.18
C THR A 121 14.55 0.76 -22.27
N LEU A 122 13.90 -0.37 -22.00
CA LEU A 122 12.72 -0.54 -21.16
C LEU A 122 13.12 -1.24 -19.84
N HIS A 123 12.64 -0.72 -18.70
CA HIS A 123 12.79 -1.29 -17.35
C HIS A 123 14.24 -1.59 -16.91
N GLY A 124 15.22 -0.92 -17.51
CA GLY A 124 16.65 -1.06 -17.21
C GLY A 124 17.41 -2.01 -18.14
N GLY A 125 16.77 -2.54 -19.18
CA GLY A 125 17.39 -3.42 -20.17
C GLY A 125 17.07 -4.91 -19.97
N PRO A 126 17.67 -5.80 -20.79
CA PRO A 126 17.33 -7.23 -20.83
C PRO A 126 17.80 -8.05 -19.61
N ASP A 127 18.65 -7.47 -18.75
CA ASP A 127 19.01 -8.02 -17.42
C ASP A 127 18.92 -6.90 -16.37
N GLY A 128 17.76 -6.22 -16.39
CA GLY A 128 17.30 -5.28 -15.38
C GLY A 128 17.03 -5.95 -14.02
N TRP A 129 16.76 -5.14 -13.00
CA TRP A 129 16.70 -5.61 -11.61
C TRP A 129 15.63 -6.68 -11.35
N ASP A 130 14.48 -6.59 -12.02
CA ASP A 130 13.39 -7.55 -11.88
C ASP A 130 13.72 -8.95 -12.45
N TYR A 131 14.73 -9.05 -13.33
CA TYR A 131 15.28 -10.33 -13.83
C TYR A 131 16.44 -10.89 -12.98
N ARG A 132 16.73 -10.30 -11.81
CA ARG A 132 17.94 -10.61 -11.02
C ARG A 132 17.62 -11.03 -9.60
N ASN A 133 18.45 -11.92 -9.05
CA ASN A 133 18.35 -12.33 -7.66
C ASN A 133 18.86 -11.23 -6.72
N PHE A 134 17.97 -10.70 -5.89
CA PHE A 134 18.32 -9.96 -4.68
C PHE A 134 18.71 -10.93 -3.57
N THR A 135 19.43 -10.43 -2.56
CA THR A 135 19.68 -11.13 -1.30
C THR A 135 18.61 -10.74 -0.27
N VAL A 136 18.01 -11.70 0.43
CA VAL A 136 17.18 -11.40 1.61
C VAL A 136 18.11 -11.02 2.76
N VAL A 137 18.01 -9.78 3.24
CA VAL A 137 18.86 -9.23 4.31
C VAL A 137 18.13 -9.02 5.64
N SER A 138 16.79 -8.98 5.61
CA SER A 138 15.94 -9.04 6.81
C SER A 138 14.62 -9.73 6.47
N TYR A 139 14.05 -10.49 7.40
CA TYR A 139 12.75 -11.14 7.26
C TYR A 139 12.11 -11.44 8.62
N THR A 140 10.85 -11.04 8.78
CA THR A 140 10.02 -11.23 9.97
C THR A 140 8.61 -11.70 9.56
N ASP A 141 7.71 -11.96 10.51
CA ASP A 141 6.34 -12.39 10.20
C ASP A 141 5.50 -11.30 9.49
N SER A 142 5.92 -10.02 9.51
CA SER A 142 5.20 -8.87 8.92
C SER A 142 6.02 -8.01 7.96
N SER A 143 7.33 -8.20 7.84
CA SER A 143 8.21 -7.39 6.98
C SER A 143 9.33 -8.20 6.34
N ILE A 144 9.76 -7.81 5.13
CA ILE A 144 10.89 -8.39 4.41
C ILE A 144 11.73 -7.29 3.74
N THR A 145 13.05 -7.39 3.83
CA THR A 145 13.99 -6.52 3.13
C THR A 145 14.90 -7.34 2.21
N PHE A 146 14.89 -6.96 0.94
CA PHE A 146 15.78 -7.43 -0.11
C PHE A 146 16.90 -6.40 -0.36
N SER A 147 18.06 -6.85 -0.83
CA SER A 147 19.15 -5.96 -1.27
C SER A 147 19.80 -6.47 -2.56
N ILE A 148 20.22 -5.54 -3.43
CA ILE A 148 20.98 -5.80 -4.64
C ILE A 148 22.16 -4.83 -4.73
N VAL A 149 23.28 -5.33 -5.26
CA VAL A 149 24.39 -4.50 -5.74
C VAL A 149 24.35 -4.56 -7.26
N ASP A 150 24.28 -3.40 -7.91
CA ASP A 150 24.31 -3.28 -9.35
C ASP A 150 25.60 -2.57 -9.80
N PRO A 151 26.58 -3.30 -10.38
CA PRO A 151 27.93 -2.77 -10.57
C PRO A 151 28.05 -1.75 -11.70
N ASP A 152 29.18 -1.03 -11.69
CA ASP A 152 29.59 -0.08 -12.73
C ASP A 152 29.60 -0.70 -14.14
N GLY A 153 28.85 -0.10 -15.06
CA GLY A 153 28.72 -0.54 -16.45
C GLY A 153 27.67 -1.62 -16.70
N LYS A 154 26.97 -2.14 -15.68
CA LYS A 154 25.90 -3.13 -15.89
C LYS A 154 24.71 -2.50 -16.63
N GLU A 155 24.28 -3.17 -17.70
CA GLU A 155 23.39 -2.66 -18.76
C GLU A 155 23.78 -1.30 -19.36
N GLY A 156 25.05 -0.91 -19.24
CA GLY A 156 25.61 0.37 -19.73
C GLY A 156 25.50 1.54 -18.75
N PHE A 157 24.78 1.36 -17.63
CA PHE A 157 24.64 2.41 -16.61
C PHE A 157 25.97 2.68 -15.89
N PRO A 158 26.39 3.95 -15.75
CA PRO A 158 27.62 4.29 -15.05
C PRO A 158 27.48 4.12 -13.53
N GLY A 159 28.59 3.82 -12.86
CA GLY A 159 28.65 3.75 -11.41
C GLY A 159 28.02 2.47 -10.85
N GLU A 160 28.39 2.14 -9.63
CA GLU A 160 27.74 1.10 -8.85
C GLU A 160 26.57 1.72 -8.07
N VAL A 161 25.48 0.96 -7.92
CA VAL A 161 24.34 1.29 -7.07
C VAL A 161 24.10 0.15 -6.08
N VAL A 162 24.00 0.49 -4.80
CA VAL A 162 23.55 -0.45 -3.75
C VAL A 162 22.13 -0.08 -3.36
N SER A 163 21.23 -1.05 -3.35
CA SER A 163 19.80 -0.81 -3.11
C SER A 163 19.22 -1.75 -2.04
N TYR A 164 18.19 -1.25 -1.37
CA TYR A 164 17.38 -1.96 -0.39
C TYR A 164 15.89 -1.75 -0.71
N VAL A 165 15.17 -2.85 -0.87
CA VAL A 165 13.72 -2.89 -1.12
C VAL A 165 13.07 -3.52 0.10
N THR A 166 12.21 -2.78 0.80
CA THR A 166 11.49 -3.25 1.99
C THR A 166 9.98 -3.24 1.76
N TYR A 167 9.33 -4.34 2.12
CA TYR A 167 7.88 -4.48 2.13
C TYR A 167 7.41 -4.83 3.55
N THR A 168 6.37 -4.16 4.03
CA THR A 168 5.82 -4.35 5.37
C THR A 168 4.29 -4.36 5.31
N LEU A 169 3.65 -5.27 6.05
CA LEU A 169 2.21 -5.26 6.27
C LEU A 169 1.90 -4.78 7.68
N THR A 170 1.07 -3.74 7.80
CA THR A 170 0.67 -3.14 9.09
C THR A 170 -0.85 -3.02 9.12
N GLY A 171 -1.53 -3.88 9.88
CA GLY A 171 -2.97 -4.04 9.76
C GLY A 171 -3.35 -4.43 8.32
N MET A 172 -4.17 -3.61 7.65
CA MET A 172 -4.54 -3.74 6.23
C MET A 172 -3.70 -2.86 5.27
N ASP A 173 -2.69 -2.15 5.76
CA ASP A 173 -1.79 -1.36 4.92
C ASP A 173 -0.61 -2.22 4.43
N TRP A 174 -0.33 -2.19 3.12
CA TRP A 174 0.94 -2.61 2.56
C TRP A 174 1.84 -1.39 2.35
N ASP A 175 2.79 -1.19 3.26
CA ASP A 175 3.86 -0.20 3.13
C ASP A 175 5.00 -0.78 2.27
N PHE A 176 5.50 -0.01 1.30
CA PHE A 176 6.75 -0.32 0.60
C PHE A 176 7.70 0.87 0.52
N LYS A 177 9.00 0.56 0.63
CA LYS A 177 10.09 1.53 0.60
C LYS A 177 11.26 1.00 -0.20
N ILE A 178 11.73 1.79 -1.16
CA ILE A 178 12.95 1.52 -1.92
C ILE A 178 13.96 2.63 -1.59
N VAL A 179 15.19 2.24 -1.25
CA VAL A 179 16.32 3.15 -1.04
C VAL A 179 17.50 2.68 -1.88
N ALA A 180 18.01 3.53 -2.75
CA ALA A 180 19.15 3.19 -3.61
C ALA A 180 20.23 4.28 -3.56
N LEU A 181 21.49 3.87 -3.41
CA LEU A 181 22.65 4.75 -3.24
C LEU A 181 23.61 4.55 -4.41
N ALA A 182 23.91 5.63 -5.14
CA ALA A 182 25.02 5.65 -6.09
C ALA A 182 26.35 5.69 -5.33
N THR A 183 27.20 4.67 -5.47
CA THR A 183 28.41 4.51 -4.62
C THR A 183 29.70 4.98 -5.27
N THR A 184 29.80 4.98 -6.61
CA THR A 184 31.07 5.28 -7.32
C THR A 184 31.00 6.32 -8.43
N LYS A 185 29.84 6.56 -9.07
CA LYS A 185 29.65 7.62 -10.09
C LYS A 185 28.23 8.14 -10.08
N LYS A 186 28.02 9.33 -10.66
CA LYS A 186 26.69 9.88 -10.95
C LYS A 186 25.96 9.02 -12.01
N THR A 187 24.70 8.68 -11.75
CA THR A 187 23.90 7.71 -12.52
C THR A 187 22.42 8.07 -12.48
N PRO A 188 21.62 7.72 -13.51
CA PRO A 188 20.18 7.72 -13.35
C PRO A 188 19.73 6.60 -12.38
N ILE A 189 18.70 6.88 -11.60
CA ILE A 189 17.93 5.91 -10.81
C ILE A 189 16.46 6.33 -10.84
N MET A 190 15.58 5.43 -11.29
CA MET A 190 14.13 5.57 -11.17
C MET A 190 13.53 4.17 -11.03
N LEU A 191 12.80 3.90 -9.94
CA LEU A 191 12.39 2.55 -9.57
C LEU A 191 10.88 2.52 -9.27
N THR A 192 10.30 1.32 -9.20
CA THR A 192 8.87 1.13 -8.87
C THR A 192 8.61 -0.31 -8.41
N SER A 193 7.35 -0.69 -8.19
CA SER A 193 6.93 -2.10 -8.10
C SER A 193 5.92 -2.40 -9.20
N HIS A 194 6.29 -3.28 -10.13
CA HIS A 194 5.53 -3.59 -11.34
C HIS A 194 4.45 -4.67 -11.08
N THR A 195 3.63 -4.42 -10.06
CA THR A 195 2.60 -5.37 -9.59
C THR A 195 1.38 -5.38 -10.52
N TYR A 196 0.98 -6.58 -10.94
CA TYR A 196 -0.15 -6.84 -11.83
C TYR A 196 -1.42 -7.18 -11.03
N TRP A 197 -2.39 -6.29 -11.00
CA TRP A 197 -3.59 -6.33 -10.15
C TRP A 197 -4.85 -6.86 -10.85
N ASN A 198 -5.67 -7.60 -10.11
CA ASN A 198 -7.10 -7.83 -10.36
C ASN A 198 -7.78 -8.02 -8.99
N LEU A 199 -8.61 -7.07 -8.55
CA LEU A 199 -9.13 -7.04 -7.18
C LEU A 199 -10.18 -8.14 -6.92
N ASP A 200 -10.72 -8.77 -7.97
CA ASP A 200 -11.61 -9.93 -7.85
C ASP A 200 -10.84 -11.26 -7.79
N GLY A 201 -9.51 -11.22 -7.69
CA GLY A 201 -8.65 -12.41 -7.69
C GLY A 201 -8.79 -13.26 -8.97
N PHE A 202 -9.07 -12.60 -10.09
CA PHE A 202 -9.41 -13.20 -11.39
C PHE A 202 -10.63 -14.14 -11.34
N SER A 203 -11.41 -14.09 -10.25
CA SER A 203 -12.49 -15.06 -9.93
C SER A 203 -13.90 -14.52 -10.18
N ASN A 204 -14.01 -13.34 -10.78
CA ASN A 204 -15.29 -12.74 -11.16
C ASN A 204 -15.97 -13.64 -12.22
N ASN A 205 -17.26 -13.90 -12.03
CA ASN A 205 -18.09 -14.77 -12.88
C ASN A 205 -18.99 -14.00 -13.87
N GLU A 206 -18.87 -12.67 -13.92
CA GLU A 206 -19.52 -11.77 -14.87
C GLU A 206 -18.54 -11.31 -15.96
N THR A 207 -17.26 -11.13 -15.61
CA THR A 207 -16.19 -10.78 -16.56
C THR A 207 -14.82 -11.32 -16.12
N SER A 208 -13.98 -11.70 -17.07
CA SER A 208 -12.58 -12.06 -16.85
C SER A 208 -11.61 -10.86 -16.98
N THR A 209 -12.13 -9.64 -17.18
CA THR A 209 -11.36 -8.39 -17.33
C THR A 209 -11.53 -7.45 -16.14
N ILE A 210 -10.61 -6.51 -15.99
CA ILE A 210 -10.74 -5.37 -15.05
C ILE A 210 -11.70 -4.27 -15.55
N SER A 211 -12.50 -4.51 -16.60
CA SER A 211 -13.33 -3.45 -17.23
C SER A 211 -14.38 -2.85 -16.28
N ASN A 212 -14.83 -3.60 -15.28
CA ASN A 212 -15.78 -3.17 -14.24
C ASN A 212 -15.10 -2.55 -13.00
N HIS A 213 -13.77 -2.58 -12.92
CA HIS A 213 -13.05 -1.95 -11.82
C HIS A 213 -13.10 -0.43 -11.98
N THR A 214 -13.41 0.26 -10.90
CA THR A 214 -13.45 1.73 -10.84
C THR A 214 -12.07 2.27 -10.47
N LEU A 215 -11.60 3.26 -11.22
CA LEU A 215 -10.37 4.00 -11.00
C LEU A 215 -10.72 5.48 -10.74
N TYR A 216 -10.04 6.08 -9.76
CA TYR A 216 -10.11 7.51 -9.46
C TYR A 216 -8.72 8.03 -9.10
N MET A 217 -8.33 9.19 -9.63
CA MET A 217 -6.95 9.68 -9.57
C MET A 217 -6.96 11.20 -9.34
N PRO A 218 -7.29 11.69 -8.12
CA PRO A 218 -7.70 13.09 -7.88
C PRO A 218 -6.69 14.14 -8.36
N TYR A 219 -5.38 13.84 -8.30
CA TYR A 219 -4.32 14.77 -8.75
C TYR A 219 -3.85 14.49 -10.20
N GLY A 220 -4.44 13.50 -10.89
CA GLY A 220 -4.11 13.04 -12.25
C GLY A 220 -4.58 13.97 -13.38
N GLY A 221 -4.55 15.29 -13.16
CA GLY A 221 -5.07 16.30 -14.08
C GLY A 221 -4.26 16.45 -15.38
N GLN A 222 -3.01 15.96 -15.40
CA GLN A 222 -2.12 15.94 -16.56
C GLN A 222 -1.45 14.57 -16.73
N ARG A 223 -0.80 14.39 -17.87
CA ARG A 223 0.02 13.22 -18.19
C ARG A 223 1.17 13.59 -19.10
N VAL A 224 2.20 12.74 -19.12
CA VAL A 224 3.22 12.78 -20.18
C VAL A 224 2.55 12.41 -21.52
N ALA A 225 2.86 13.15 -22.58
CA ALA A 225 2.50 12.78 -23.94
C ALA A 225 3.57 11.85 -24.52
N THR A 226 3.15 10.79 -25.21
CA THR A 226 4.04 9.82 -25.86
C THR A 226 3.72 9.72 -27.33
N ASP A 227 4.73 9.37 -28.12
CA ASP A 227 4.56 8.98 -29.52
C ASP A 227 3.96 7.56 -29.66
N ASN A 228 3.78 7.12 -30.90
CA ASN A 228 3.18 5.84 -31.25
C ASN A 228 3.99 4.59 -30.79
N ILE A 229 5.24 4.78 -30.36
CA ILE A 229 6.10 3.73 -29.79
C ILE A 229 6.34 3.94 -28.28
N LEU A 230 5.43 4.69 -27.63
CA LEU A 230 5.38 4.93 -26.19
C LEU A 230 6.59 5.69 -25.61
N ILE A 231 7.34 6.44 -26.44
CA ILE A 231 8.42 7.31 -25.95
C ILE A 231 7.90 8.75 -25.79
N PRO A 232 8.25 9.47 -24.70
CA PRO A 232 7.76 10.83 -24.46
C PRO A 232 8.11 11.86 -25.53
N THR A 233 7.18 12.75 -25.86
CA THR A 233 7.35 13.79 -26.91
C THR A 233 8.01 15.08 -26.41
N GLY A 234 8.18 15.24 -25.09
CA GLY A 234 8.49 16.49 -24.41
C GLY A 234 7.25 17.22 -23.85
N ASP A 235 6.04 16.92 -24.35
CA ASP A 235 4.83 17.61 -23.91
C ASP A 235 4.21 17.00 -22.63
N ILE A 236 3.76 17.85 -21.71
CA ILE A 236 2.91 17.48 -20.58
C ILE A 236 1.49 18.01 -20.82
N ILE A 237 0.54 17.12 -21.11
CA ILE A 237 -0.78 17.49 -21.64
C ILE A 237 -1.93 17.26 -20.64
N PRO A 238 -2.98 18.11 -20.65
CA PRO A 238 -4.08 18.01 -19.70
C PRO A 238 -5.09 16.92 -20.06
N ASN A 239 -5.51 16.16 -19.04
CA ASN A 239 -6.59 15.19 -19.14
C ASN A 239 -7.94 15.92 -19.11
N LYS A 240 -8.38 16.40 -20.29
CA LYS A 240 -9.62 17.18 -20.43
C LYS A 240 -10.82 16.40 -19.84
N LYS A 241 -11.67 17.10 -19.07
CA LYS A 241 -12.87 16.51 -18.44
C LYS A 241 -13.74 15.79 -19.47
N GLY A 242 -14.12 14.55 -19.19
CA GLY A 242 -14.88 13.68 -20.08
C GLY A 242 -14.07 12.96 -21.18
N SER A 243 -12.75 13.17 -21.28
CA SER A 243 -11.90 12.41 -22.20
C SER A 243 -11.62 10.99 -21.71
N VAL A 244 -11.05 10.14 -22.57
CA VAL A 244 -10.71 8.75 -22.20
C VAL A 244 -9.73 8.68 -21.02
N ASN A 245 -8.81 9.64 -20.91
CA ASN A 245 -7.84 9.74 -19.82
C ASN A 245 -8.35 10.53 -18.59
N ASP A 246 -9.60 11.01 -18.58
CA ASP A 246 -10.19 11.65 -17.39
C ASP A 246 -10.59 10.60 -16.36
N PHE A 247 -9.71 10.39 -15.37
CA PHE A 247 -10.00 9.67 -14.12
C PHE A 247 -9.88 10.58 -12.89
N TRP A 248 -9.67 11.89 -13.08
CA TRP A 248 -9.40 12.84 -11.99
C TRP A 248 -10.62 13.69 -11.65
N SER A 249 -11.52 13.94 -12.61
CA SER A 249 -12.71 14.78 -12.37
C SER A 249 -13.82 14.05 -11.61
N LYS A 250 -13.83 12.71 -11.66
CA LYS A 250 -14.67 11.79 -10.86
C LYS A 250 -14.15 10.34 -11.00
N PRO A 251 -14.56 9.42 -10.10
CA PRO A 251 -14.37 7.98 -10.32
C PRO A 251 -15.06 7.50 -11.61
N LYS A 252 -14.43 6.57 -12.32
CA LYS A 252 -14.87 6.03 -13.61
C LYS A 252 -14.48 4.55 -13.72
N MET A 253 -15.29 3.69 -14.34
CA MET A 253 -14.85 2.32 -14.64
C MET A 253 -13.80 2.34 -15.76
N ILE A 254 -12.79 1.49 -15.67
CA ILE A 254 -11.69 1.45 -16.65
C ILE A 254 -12.23 1.07 -18.05
N GLY A 255 -13.32 0.29 -18.10
CA GLY A 255 -14.04 -0.09 -19.33
C GLY A 255 -15.04 0.95 -19.88
N ASP A 256 -15.37 2.04 -19.16
CA ASP A 256 -16.44 3.00 -19.54
C ASP A 256 -16.23 3.66 -20.91
N GLN A 257 -15.01 3.61 -21.44
CA GLN A 257 -14.61 4.26 -22.68
C GLN A 257 -14.15 3.26 -23.76
N ALA A 258 -14.37 1.95 -23.57
CA ALA A 258 -13.92 0.90 -24.49
C ALA A 258 -14.41 1.05 -25.95
N ASN A 259 -15.55 1.73 -26.17
CA ASN A 259 -16.12 2.01 -27.48
C ASN A 259 -15.81 3.43 -28.00
N ASN A 260 -15.02 4.23 -27.29
CA ASN A 260 -14.64 5.57 -27.72
C ASN A 260 -13.42 5.50 -28.67
N LYS A 261 -13.51 6.14 -29.83
CA LYS A 261 -12.41 6.20 -30.81
C LYS A 261 -11.17 6.92 -30.29
N ASP A 262 -11.33 7.85 -29.35
CA ASP A 262 -10.21 8.53 -28.69
C ASP A 262 -9.35 7.57 -27.83
N LEU A 263 -9.81 6.34 -27.58
CA LEU A 263 -9.05 5.28 -26.91
C LEU A 263 -8.18 4.46 -27.90
N GLU A 264 -8.39 4.63 -29.21
CA GLU A 264 -7.56 4.02 -30.26
C GLU A 264 -6.20 4.72 -30.31
N ASN A 265 -5.12 3.94 -30.32
CA ASN A 265 -3.72 4.38 -30.20
C ASN A 265 -3.34 5.06 -28.86
N ASN A 266 -4.25 5.13 -27.88
CA ASN A 266 -3.99 5.72 -26.54
C ASN A 266 -2.97 4.94 -25.69
N CYS A 267 -2.58 3.74 -26.13
CA CYS A 267 -1.52 2.92 -25.54
C CYS A 267 -0.49 2.46 -26.59
N GLY A 268 -0.17 3.33 -27.55
CA GLY A 268 0.74 3.04 -28.66
C GLY A 268 0.03 2.50 -29.91
N PHE A 269 0.76 2.34 -31.01
CA PHE A 269 0.19 2.03 -32.32
C PHE A 269 -0.66 0.74 -32.34
N ASN A 270 -1.86 0.83 -32.92
CA ASN A 270 -2.88 -0.24 -32.95
C ASN A 270 -3.29 -0.79 -31.57
N CYS A 271 -2.98 -0.07 -30.48
CA CYS A 271 -3.41 -0.41 -29.13
C CYS A 271 -4.73 0.29 -28.77
N THR A 272 -5.56 -0.36 -27.95
CA THR A 272 -6.77 0.23 -27.36
C THR A 272 -6.74 -0.06 -25.86
N GLY A 273 -6.87 0.98 -25.03
CA GLY A 273 -6.69 0.91 -23.58
C GLY A 273 -5.72 1.97 -23.06
N TYR A 274 -5.00 1.64 -22.00
CA TYR A 274 -4.12 2.56 -21.29
C TYR A 274 -2.73 1.96 -21.08
N ASP A 275 -1.71 2.80 -21.30
CA ASP A 275 -0.30 2.56 -20.98
C ASP A 275 0.34 3.95 -20.82
N THR A 276 0.09 4.58 -19.67
CA THR A 276 0.14 6.04 -19.56
C THR A 276 0.75 6.52 -18.25
N CYS A 277 1.76 7.40 -18.34
CA CYS A 277 2.36 8.09 -17.19
C CYS A 277 1.52 9.32 -16.82
N TYR A 278 0.71 9.21 -15.77
CA TYR A 278 -0.06 10.31 -15.19
C TYR A 278 0.80 11.09 -14.19
N SER A 279 0.70 12.42 -14.18
CA SER A 279 1.38 13.24 -13.17
C SER A 279 0.49 13.44 -11.94
N VAL A 280 1.13 13.54 -10.78
CA VAL A 280 0.48 13.66 -9.47
C VAL A 280 0.58 15.12 -9.03
N ASN A 281 -0.31 15.97 -9.57
CA ASN A 281 -0.24 17.43 -9.47
C ASN A 281 -0.63 17.97 -8.08
N ARG A 282 0.22 17.75 -7.07
CA ARG A 282 -0.02 18.15 -5.66
C ARG A 282 0.62 19.47 -5.26
N GLY A 283 1.72 19.88 -5.91
CA GLY A 283 2.47 21.09 -5.52
C GLY A 283 1.69 22.41 -5.60
N GLN A 284 0.53 22.44 -6.26
CA GLN A 284 -0.38 23.61 -6.27
C GLN A 284 -1.22 23.74 -4.99
N LEU A 285 -1.23 22.72 -4.12
CA LEU A 285 -1.98 22.69 -2.86
C LEU A 285 -1.16 23.28 -1.68
N GLY A 286 0.14 23.55 -1.89
CA GLY A 286 1.06 24.04 -0.87
C GLY A 286 1.89 22.91 -0.24
N ASN A 287 2.11 22.97 1.07
CA ASN A 287 2.72 21.87 1.82
C ASN A 287 1.72 20.71 1.87
N PHE A 288 2.12 19.53 1.38
CA PHE A 288 1.27 18.34 1.32
C PHE A 288 2.00 17.13 1.92
N ASP A 289 1.52 16.60 3.06
CA ASP A 289 1.96 15.28 3.56
C ASP A 289 1.14 14.16 2.91
N TRP A 290 1.82 13.44 2.03
CA TRP A 290 1.25 12.30 1.30
C TRP A 290 0.82 11.13 2.18
N ARG A 291 1.22 11.09 3.46
CA ARG A 291 0.78 10.04 4.39
C ARG A 291 -0.60 10.32 4.99
N THR A 292 -1.06 11.58 4.98
CA THR A 292 -2.33 12.00 5.61
C THR A 292 -3.32 12.69 4.68
N GLU A 293 -2.87 13.44 3.67
CA GLU A 293 -3.73 14.35 2.88
C GLU A 293 -4.48 13.69 1.70
N GLY A 294 -4.45 12.36 1.63
CA GLY A 294 -5.29 11.56 0.73
C GLY A 294 -4.53 10.76 -0.34
N PRO A 295 -5.16 9.72 -0.91
CA PRO A 295 -4.52 8.86 -1.90
C PRO A 295 -4.40 9.56 -3.26
N VAL A 296 -3.32 9.26 -3.97
CA VAL A 296 -3.07 9.73 -5.35
C VAL A 296 -3.90 8.97 -6.38
N ALA A 297 -4.25 7.73 -6.06
CA ALA A 297 -5.18 6.91 -6.81
C ALA A 297 -5.99 5.97 -5.88
N THR A 298 -7.27 5.80 -6.17
CA THR A 298 -8.16 4.81 -5.55
C THR A 298 -8.65 3.86 -6.63
N ILE A 299 -8.57 2.56 -6.36
CA ILE A 299 -9.05 1.49 -7.23
C ILE A 299 -10.02 0.64 -6.45
N SER A 300 -11.15 0.24 -7.04
CA SER A 300 -12.11 -0.63 -6.35
C SER A 300 -12.93 -1.49 -7.30
N SER A 301 -13.24 -2.72 -6.90
CA SER A 301 -14.28 -3.53 -7.52
C SER A 301 -15.55 -3.52 -6.67
N ALA A 302 -16.71 -3.45 -7.32
CA ALA A 302 -18.01 -3.62 -6.66
C ALA A 302 -18.37 -5.10 -6.42
N TRP A 303 -17.75 -6.03 -7.17
CA TRP A 303 -18.06 -7.47 -7.11
C TRP A 303 -17.43 -8.14 -5.89
N SER A 304 -16.13 -7.89 -5.64
CA SER A 304 -15.45 -8.32 -4.41
C SER A 304 -15.61 -7.32 -3.25
N GLY A 305 -15.98 -6.08 -3.53
CA GLY A 305 -15.99 -4.98 -2.56
C GLY A 305 -14.60 -4.46 -2.18
N ILE A 306 -13.52 -5.09 -2.67
CA ILE A 306 -12.14 -4.70 -2.34
C ILE A 306 -11.82 -3.33 -2.95
N GLN A 307 -11.28 -2.44 -2.11
CA GLN A 307 -10.70 -1.15 -2.46
C GLN A 307 -9.21 -1.12 -2.10
N LEU A 308 -8.43 -0.48 -2.96
CA LEU A 308 -7.01 -0.17 -2.81
C LEU A 308 -6.85 1.35 -2.93
N ASP A 309 -6.39 1.99 -1.88
CA ASP A 309 -6.01 3.41 -1.84
C ASP A 309 -4.47 3.54 -1.85
N ILE A 310 -3.94 4.27 -2.82
CA ILE A 310 -2.51 4.39 -3.09
C ILE A 310 -2.03 5.77 -2.63
N TYR A 311 -1.11 5.79 -1.67
CA TYR A 311 -0.42 6.97 -1.14
C TYR A 311 1.07 6.86 -1.51
N THR A 312 1.72 7.94 -1.95
CA THR A 312 3.14 7.91 -2.38
C THR A 312 3.84 9.27 -2.30
N ASP A 313 5.16 9.27 -2.10
CA ASP A 313 6.03 10.45 -2.23
C ASP A 313 6.39 10.82 -3.68
N GLN A 314 6.10 9.94 -4.65
CA GLN A 314 6.42 10.15 -6.06
C GLN A 314 5.49 11.17 -6.74
N ASP A 315 5.97 11.82 -7.81
CA ASP A 315 5.23 12.85 -8.55
C ASP A 315 4.51 12.31 -9.81
N ALA A 316 4.59 11.01 -10.09
CA ALA A 316 3.89 10.37 -11.20
C ALA A 316 3.47 8.93 -10.85
N PHE A 317 2.71 8.31 -11.76
CA PHE A 317 2.60 6.86 -11.84
C PHE A 317 2.28 6.41 -13.27
N GLN A 318 2.77 5.23 -13.67
CA GLN A 318 2.25 4.54 -14.85
C GLN A 318 0.92 3.85 -14.48
N PHE A 319 -0.07 3.98 -15.34
CA PHE A 319 -1.24 3.10 -15.35
C PHE A 319 -1.31 2.35 -16.67
N TYR A 320 -1.17 1.01 -16.60
CA TYR A 320 -1.19 0.11 -17.74
C TYR A 320 -2.31 -0.92 -17.59
N SER A 321 -3.17 -1.08 -18.60
CA SER A 321 -4.40 -1.90 -18.51
C SER A 321 -4.25 -3.30 -19.16
N CYS A 322 -3.11 -3.96 -18.99
CA CYS A 322 -2.80 -5.29 -19.56
C CYS A 322 -3.17 -5.45 -21.04
N THR A 323 -2.86 -4.43 -21.85
CA THR A 323 -3.25 -4.36 -23.26
C THR A 323 -2.45 -5.29 -24.16
N GLN A 324 -1.25 -5.73 -23.73
CA GLN A 324 -0.38 -6.63 -24.50
C GLN A 324 -0.56 -8.10 -24.13
N GLN A 325 -1.36 -8.41 -23.10
CA GLN A 325 -1.59 -9.78 -22.63
C GLN A 325 -2.39 -10.59 -23.67
N LYS A 326 -1.94 -11.83 -23.94
CA LYS A 326 -2.38 -12.65 -25.08
C LYS A 326 -3.28 -13.83 -24.71
N GLY A 327 -3.62 -14.01 -23.43
CA GLY A 327 -4.34 -15.19 -22.96
C GLY A 327 -3.46 -16.43 -22.79
N THR A 328 -2.14 -16.26 -22.68
CA THR A 328 -1.18 -17.38 -22.55
C THR A 328 -0.67 -17.58 -21.12
N MET A 329 -0.69 -16.53 -20.30
CA MET A 329 -0.20 -16.58 -18.91
C MET A 329 -1.20 -17.33 -18.01
N PRO A 330 -0.80 -18.41 -17.31
CA PRO A 330 -1.70 -19.21 -16.47
C PRO A 330 -2.05 -18.51 -15.15
N LEU A 331 -3.25 -18.79 -14.61
CA LEU A 331 -3.65 -18.38 -13.27
C LEU A 331 -3.12 -19.34 -12.20
N LYS A 332 -2.55 -18.78 -11.11
CA LYS A 332 -2.13 -19.53 -9.92
C LYS A 332 -3.27 -20.36 -9.33
N LYS A 333 -2.95 -21.43 -8.60
CA LYS A 333 -3.95 -22.31 -7.94
C LYS A 333 -4.88 -21.57 -6.96
N THR A 334 -4.43 -20.43 -6.45
CA THR A 334 -5.15 -19.49 -5.57
C THR A 334 -6.13 -18.56 -6.29
N GLN A 335 -6.14 -18.55 -7.63
CA GLN A 335 -6.84 -17.56 -8.46
C GLN A 335 -7.83 -18.21 -9.41
N GLY A 336 -8.80 -17.42 -9.89
CA GLY A 336 -9.76 -17.82 -10.91
C GLY A 336 -10.79 -18.87 -10.50
N LEU A 337 -11.80 -19.04 -11.35
CA LEU A 337 -12.80 -20.10 -11.20
C LEU A 337 -12.18 -21.49 -11.45
N LYS A 338 -12.82 -22.52 -10.88
CA LYS A 338 -12.47 -23.93 -11.11
C LYS A 338 -13.42 -24.52 -12.15
N ASP A 339 -12.86 -25.29 -13.08
CA ASP A 339 -13.55 -26.12 -14.06
C ASP A 339 -14.64 -25.43 -14.92
N ASN A 340 -14.57 -24.09 -15.02
CA ASN A 340 -15.43 -23.27 -15.86
C ASN A 340 -14.80 -23.09 -17.25
N LYS A 341 -15.60 -23.30 -18.32
CA LYS A 341 -15.15 -23.20 -19.71
C LYS A 341 -15.16 -21.77 -20.25
N ASP A 342 -16.07 -20.94 -19.76
CA ASP A 342 -16.24 -19.56 -20.20
C ASP A 342 -15.20 -18.63 -19.52
N PHE A 343 -14.62 -19.10 -18.41
CA PHE A 343 -13.57 -18.45 -17.63
C PHE A 343 -12.33 -19.36 -17.56
N PRO A 344 -11.60 -19.53 -18.68
CA PRO A 344 -10.41 -20.37 -18.73
C PRO A 344 -9.32 -19.85 -17.79
N ARG A 345 -8.48 -20.74 -17.26
CA ARG A 345 -7.51 -20.44 -16.19
C ARG A 345 -6.22 -19.74 -16.68
N ILE A 346 -6.43 -18.63 -17.39
CA ILE A 346 -5.42 -17.78 -18.02
C ILE A 346 -5.77 -16.30 -17.76
N ILE A 347 -4.78 -15.41 -17.84
CA ILE A 347 -5.03 -13.96 -17.82
C ILE A 347 -5.29 -13.49 -19.27
N PRO A 348 -6.49 -12.98 -19.60
CA PRO A 348 -6.80 -12.47 -20.95
C PRO A 348 -6.22 -11.07 -21.17
N LYS A 349 -6.35 -10.55 -22.41
CA LYS A 349 -6.19 -9.12 -22.69
C LYS A 349 -7.12 -8.32 -21.77
N TYR A 350 -6.61 -7.26 -21.15
CA TYR A 350 -7.32 -6.48 -20.11
C TYR A 350 -7.72 -7.29 -18.85
N GLY A 351 -7.14 -8.48 -18.63
CA GLY A 351 -7.38 -9.31 -17.43
C GLY A 351 -6.86 -8.70 -16.13
N CYS A 352 -6.04 -7.66 -16.22
CA CYS A 352 -5.33 -7.04 -15.11
C CYS A 352 -4.99 -5.57 -15.40
N MET A 353 -4.41 -4.91 -14.41
CA MET A 353 -3.80 -3.57 -14.52
C MET A 353 -2.48 -3.53 -13.76
N VAL A 354 -1.55 -2.66 -14.16
CA VAL A 354 -0.32 -2.37 -13.41
C VAL A 354 -0.37 -0.90 -12.99
N VAL A 355 0.08 -0.62 -11.76
CA VAL A 355 0.14 0.72 -11.19
C VAL A 355 1.51 0.94 -10.57
N GLU A 356 2.37 1.59 -11.34
CA GLU A 356 3.77 1.84 -10.99
C GLU A 356 3.87 3.26 -10.43
N VAL A 357 3.91 3.45 -9.11
CA VAL A 357 4.28 4.76 -8.54
C VAL A 357 5.77 5.00 -8.82
N GLN A 358 6.09 6.11 -9.48
CA GLN A 358 7.42 6.38 -10.03
C GLN A 358 7.55 7.87 -10.41
N ASP A 359 8.65 8.27 -11.04
CA ASP A 359 8.76 9.61 -11.61
C ASP A 359 8.42 9.67 -13.12
N TYR A 360 8.42 10.87 -13.70
CA TYR A 360 8.15 11.12 -15.11
C TYR A 360 9.07 10.29 -16.00
N ILE A 361 8.47 9.41 -16.81
CA ILE A 361 9.14 8.53 -17.77
C ILE A 361 10.06 9.33 -18.73
N ASP A 362 11.25 8.80 -19.04
CA ASP A 362 12.30 9.49 -19.83
C ASP A 362 12.74 10.88 -19.31
N GLY A 363 12.40 11.28 -18.07
CA GLY A 363 12.70 12.62 -17.52
C GLY A 363 14.18 13.03 -17.54
N ILE A 364 15.11 12.07 -17.52
CA ILE A 364 16.56 12.29 -17.71
C ILE A 364 16.93 12.87 -19.08
N ASN A 365 16.08 12.70 -20.09
CA ASN A 365 16.22 13.24 -21.44
C ASN A 365 15.34 14.48 -21.70
N ASN A 366 14.48 14.86 -20.75
CA ASN A 366 13.53 15.98 -20.85
C ASN A 366 13.81 16.98 -19.68
N PRO A 367 15.01 17.57 -19.60
CA PRO A 367 15.50 18.33 -18.44
C PRO A 367 14.67 19.60 -18.14
N GLU A 368 13.93 20.12 -19.11
CA GLU A 368 13.00 21.25 -18.96
C GLU A 368 11.84 20.96 -18.00
N TRP A 369 11.53 19.69 -17.73
CA TRP A 369 10.58 19.28 -16.68
C TRP A 369 11.18 19.33 -15.27
N GLN A 370 12.46 19.71 -15.11
CA GLN A 370 13.16 19.89 -13.84
C GLN A 370 13.23 18.61 -12.97
N ARG A 371 13.23 17.42 -13.60
CA ARG A 371 13.24 16.13 -12.90
C ARG A 371 14.62 15.60 -12.52
N LEU A 372 15.70 16.22 -13.01
CA LEU A 372 17.07 15.70 -12.85
C LEU A 372 17.46 15.47 -11.37
N GLU A 373 17.06 16.34 -10.44
CA GLU A 373 17.37 16.17 -9.01
C GLU A 373 16.63 15.00 -8.34
N LYS A 374 15.59 14.47 -9.00
CA LYS A 374 14.84 13.28 -8.55
C LYS A 374 15.15 12.02 -9.37
N GLN A 375 15.98 12.13 -10.41
CA GLN A 375 16.32 11.02 -11.31
C GLN A 375 17.82 10.77 -11.48
N LEU A 376 18.71 11.74 -11.22
CA LEU A 376 20.17 11.58 -11.24
C LEU A 376 20.75 11.65 -9.83
N TYR A 377 21.51 10.63 -9.44
CA TYR A 377 22.05 10.45 -8.08
C TYR A 377 23.56 10.24 -8.11
N GLU A 378 24.29 10.75 -7.11
CA GLU A 378 25.76 10.76 -7.09
C GLU A 378 26.38 10.40 -5.73
N PRO A 379 27.65 9.95 -5.68
CA PRO A 379 28.29 9.48 -4.45
C PRO A 379 28.45 10.58 -3.40
N GLY A 380 27.91 10.34 -2.21
CA GLY A 380 27.90 11.31 -1.11
C GLY A 380 26.75 12.32 -1.18
N GLY A 381 25.93 12.29 -2.23
CA GLY A 381 24.65 13.00 -2.28
C GLY A 381 23.55 12.25 -1.50
N ASN A 382 22.32 12.77 -1.58
CA ASN A 382 21.14 12.09 -1.05
C ASN A 382 20.90 10.76 -1.80
N PRO A 383 20.39 9.71 -1.12
CA PRO A 383 19.97 8.49 -1.80
C PRO A 383 18.67 8.72 -2.60
N TYR A 384 18.46 7.91 -3.64
CA TYR A 384 17.12 7.72 -4.19
C TYR A 384 16.22 7.11 -3.10
N VAL A 385 15.04 7.69 -2.92
CA VAL A 385 14.00 7.16 -2.04
C VAL A 385 12.67 7.16 -2.77
N LEU A 386 11.97 6.02 -2.67
CA LEU A 386 10.55 5.88 -2.96
C LEU A 386 9.88 5.34 -1.72
N GLN A 387 8.81 5.99 -1.28
CA GLN A 387 7.90 5.49 -0.26
C GLN A 387 6.46 5.48 -0.78
N ALA A 388 5.76 4.36 -0.57
CA ALA A 388 4.35 4.27 -0.83
C ALA A 388 3.61 3.38 0.17
N LYS A 389 2.32 3.64 0.32
CA LYS A 389 1.38 2.91 1.17
C LYS A 389 0.16 2.52 0.34
N TYR A 390 -0.06 1.22 0.20
CA TYR A 390 -1.16 0.62 -0.53
C TYR A 390 -2.15 0.10 0.53
N ARG A 391 -3.15 0.93 0.86
CA ARG A 391 -4.14 0.68 1.92
C ARG A 391 -5.32 -0.10 1.36
N PHE A 392 -5.66 -1.22 1.99
CA PHE A 392 -6.80 -2.04 1.57
C PHE A 392 -8.01 -1.87 2.48
N SER A 393 -9.20 -1.87 1.88
CA SER A 393 -10.48 -1.80 2.61
C SER A 393 -11.61 -2.52 1.86
N LEU A 394 -12.76 -2.69 2.53
CA LEU A 394 -13.96 -3.28 1.94
C LEU A 394 -15.09 -2.24 1.85
N LYS A 395 -15.43 -1.83 0.63
CA LYS A 395 -16.71 -1.17 0.34
C LYS A 395 -17.83 -2.15 0.68
N GLY A 396 -18.84 -1.68 1.41
CA GLY A 396 -20.05 -2.46 1.72
C GLY A 396 -20.19 -2.91 3.18
N LYS A 397 -19.16 -2.74 4.04
CA LYS A 397 -19.32 -2.89 5.51
C LYS A 397 -20.10 -1.71 6.12
N GLN A 398 -21.39 -1.64 5.80
CA GLN A 398 -22.38 -1.26 6.80
C GLN A 398 -22.21 -2.18 8.01
N ASN A 399 -22.37 -1.64 9.22
CA ASN A 399 -22.35 -2.46 10.43
C ASN A 399 -23.63 -3.30 10.51
N VAL A 400 -23.64 -4.42 9.78
CA VAL A 400 -24.56 -5.54 10.01
C VAL A 400 -24.20 -6.13 11.37
N HIS A 401 -24.67 -5.48 12.42
CA HIS A 401 -24.89 -6.15 13.69
C HIS A 401 -25.75 -7.38 13.41
N TYR A 402 -25.13 -8.55 13.42
CA TYR A 402 -25.81 -9.78 13.76
C TYR A 402 -26.37 -9.59 15.19
N LYS A 403 -27.54 -8.97 15.29
CA LYS A 403 -28.44 -9.22 16.42
C LYS A 403 -28.67 -10.72 16.39
N SER A 404 -27.96 -11.45 17.23
CA SER A 404 -28.16 -12.88 17.44
C SER A 404 -29.62 -13.05 17.82
N LEU A 405 -30.45 -13.48 16.87
CA LEU A 405 -31.86 -13.69 17.09
C LEU A 405 -31.98 -14.98 17.90
N PHE A 406 -31.77 -14.85 19.20
CA PHE A 406 -32.01 -15.91 20.18
C PHE A 406 -33.51 -16.21 20.16
N VAL A 407 -33.90 -17.11 19.26
CA VAL A 407 -35.20 -17.77 19.27
C VAL A 407 -35.22 -18.64 20.53
N ALA A 408 -35.58 -18.02 21.65
CA ALA A 408 -35.74 -18.67 22.92
C ALA A 408 -36.92 -19.65 22.81
N LEU A 409 -36.61 -20.91 22.48
CA LEU A 409 -37.59 -21.98 22.42
C LEU A 409 -38.05 -22.31 23.86
N THR A 410 -39.01 -21.55 24.37
CA THR A 410 -39.59 -21.74 25.70
C THR A 410 -40.43 -23.01 25.72
N ALA A 411 -39.76 -24.14 25.93
CA ALA A 411 -40.38 -25.45 26.12
C ALA A 411 -41.12 -25.49 27.47
N VAL A 412 -42.38 -25.03 27.47
CA VAL A 412 -43.28 -25.07 28.64
C VAL A 412 -43.65 -26.52 28.95
N SER A 413 -42.82 -27.18 29.76
CA SER A 413 -43.04 -28.57 30.20
C SER A 413 -44.08 -28.63 31.32
N THR A 414 -45.36 -28.71 30.94
CA THR A 414 -46.46 -28.99 31.88
C THR A 414 -46.42 -30.45 32.34
N VAL A 415 -45.84 -30.70 33.51
CA VAL A 415 -45.79 -32.04 34.12
C VAL A 415 -47.18 -32.42 34.66
N ALA A 416 -47.96 -33.12 33.85
CA ALA A 416 -49.21 -33.76 34.25
C ALA A 416 -48.97 -35.25 34.58
N ALA A 417 -49.15 -35.64 35.84
CA ALA A 417 -48.97 -37.02 36.27
C ALA A 417 -50.22 -37.87 35.92
N GLY A 418 -50.01 -38.99 35.22
CA GLY A 418 -51.06 -39.97 34.88
C GLY A 418 -50.53 -41.42 34.94
N PRO A 419 -51.33 -42.40 35.37
CA PRO A 419 -50.84 -43.75 35.68
C PRO A 419 -50.71 -44.69 34.46
N CYS A 420 -49.93 -45.76 34.67
CA CYS A 420 -49.37 -46.65 33.65
C CYS A 420 -50.38 -47.49 32.82
N LYS A 421 -50.06 -47.71 31.54
CA LYS A 421 -49.97 -49.06 30.93
C LYS A 421 -49.16 -49.05 29.62
N PRO A 422 -48.52 -50.17 29.22
CA PRO A 422 -47.72 -50.25 28.00
C PRO A 422 -48.47 -50.89 26.81
N SER A 423 -48.12 -50.49 25.59
CA SER A 423 -48.36 -51.26 24.37
C SER A 423 -47.29 -50.95 23.31
N THR A 424 -46.94 -51.94 22.50
CA THR A 424 -45.87 -51.88 21.50
C THR A 424 -46.42 -51.92 20.07
N THR A 425 -46.09 -50.94 19.24
CA THR A 425 -45.94 -51.15 17.78
C THR A 425 -45.15 -50.03 17.12
N SER A 426 -44.49 -50.35 16.01
CA SER A 426 -43.70 -49.44 15.17
C SER A 426 -44.48 -48.88 13.99
N ALA A 427 -44.24 -47.62 13.63
CA ALA A 427 -44.51 -47.08 12.29
C ALA A 427 -43.41 -46.07 11.93
N GLY A 428 -42.97 -46.05 10.67
CA GLY A 428 -41.93 -45.14 10.19
C GLY A 428 -42.48 -43.79 9.73
N LEU A 429 -41.62 -42.75 9.72
CA LEU A 429 -41.93 -41.47 9.10
C LEU A 429 -41.44 -41.43 7.65
N SER A 430 -42.37 -41.14 6.73
CA SER A 430 -42.07 -40.50 5.46
C SER A 430 -42.30 -39.00 5.63
N THR A 431 -41.43 -38.15 5.08
CA THR A 431 -41.61 -36.70 5.04
C THR A 431 -41.46 -36.19 3.62
N THR A 432 -42.59 -35.87 2.99
CA THR A 432 -42.67 -35.19 1.71
C THR A 432 -42.24 -33.73 1.88
N ALA A 433 -41.38 -33.22 1.00
CA ALA A 433 -41.07 -31.79 0.93
C ALA A 433 -42.10 -31.07 0.03
N THR A 434 -42.65 -29.96 0.51
CA THR A 434 -43.52 -29.07 -0.27
C THR A 434 -42.74 -27.81 -0.62
N VAL A 435 -42.56 -27.56 -1.92
CA VAL A 435 -42.02 -26.28 -2.43
C VAL A 435 -43.16 -25.27 -2.50
N LEU A 436 -42.89 -24.01 -2.15
CA LEU A 436 -43.76 -22.87 -2.40
C LEU A 436 -43.02 -21.90 -3.32
N GLU A 437 -43.53 -21.76 -4.54
CA GLU A 437 -43.22 -20.64 -5.45
C GLU A 437 -44.26 -19.54 -5.22
N GLU A 438 -43.87 -18.27 -5.37
CA GLU A 438 -44.78 -17.14 -5.64
C GLU A 438 -44.09 -16.14 -6.59
N PRO A 439 -44.83 -15.32 -7.35
CA PRO A 439 -44.49 -15.11 -8.76
C PRO A 439 -43.93 -13.73 -9.14
N THR A 440 -43.33 -13.68 -10.33
CA THR A 440 -43.00 -12.45 -11.05
C THR A 440 -44.25 -11.71 -11.53
N SER A 441 -44.25 -10.37 -11.42
CA SER A 441 -44.93 -9.51 -12.40
C SER A 441 -44.19 -8.19 -12.60
N THR A 442 -44.20 -7.68 -13.82
CA THR A 442 -43.57 -6.41 -14.20
C THR A 442 -44.64 -5.44 -14.65
N GLN A 443 -44.61 -4.19 -14.17
CA GLN A 443 -45.35 -3.12 -14.84
C GLN A 443 -44.68 -1.75 -14.63
N THR A 444 -44.75 -0.94 -15.68
CA THR A 444 -44.04 0.34 -15.78
C THR A 444 -45.05 1.48 -15.83
N SER A 445 -44.85 2.52 -15.02
CA SER A 445 -45.41 3.85 -15.27
C SER A 445 -44.53 4.91 -14.61
N ALA A 446 -44.50 6.09 -15.19
CA ALA A 446 -43.81 7.27 -14.65
C ALA A 446 -44.82 8.42 -14.55
N ILE A 447 -44.70 9.23 -13.50
CA ILE A 447 -45.38 10.52 -13.35
C ILE A 447 -44.35 11.51 -12.77
N GLU A 448 -44.44 12.76 -13.21
CA GLU A 448 -43.49 13.84 -12.92
C GLU A 448 -43.70 14.51 -11.55
N GLU A 449 -42.90 15.56 -11.32
CA GLU A 449 -42.81 16.39 -10.12
C GLU A 449 -44.15 16.93 -9.60
N THR A 450 -44.21 17.18 -8.29
CA THR A 450 -44.51 18.54 -7.82
C THR A 450 -43.78 18.80 -6.49
N THR A 451 -43.14 19.96 -6.36
CA THR A 451 -42.55 20.45 -5.12
C THR A 451 -43.61 21.08 -4.19
N THR A 452 -43.40 21.03 -2.88
CA THR A 452 -44.02 22.01 -1.96
C THR A 452 -43.15 22.19 -0.72
N THR A 453 -42.77 23.43 -0.43
CA THR A 453 -42.09 23.84 0.79
C THR A 453 -43.09 24.42 1.79
N VAL A 454 -42.94 24.06 3.06
CA VAL A 454 -43.44 24.84 4.21
C VAL A 454 -42.36 24.75 5.29
N ASP A 455 -42.11 25.87 5.96
CA ASP A 455 -41.02 26.06 6.92
C ASP A 455 -41.56 26.66 8.22
N GLU A 456 -40.86 26.44 9.35
CA GLU A 456 -41.04 27.13 10.64
C GLU A 456 -42.42 27.02 11.37
N THR A 457 -42.60 27.21 12.69
CA THR A 457 -41.67 27.36 13.84
C THR A 457 -42.34 26.91 15.18
N THR A 458 -41.49 26.53 16.16
CA THR A 458 -41.64 26.59 17.65
C THR A 458 -43.01 26.39 18.37
N ALA A 459 -43.00 25.47 19.35
CA ALA A 459 -43.61 25.70 20.68
C ALA A 459 -42.85 24.90 21.77
N ALA A 460 -42.92 25.32 23.04
CA ALA A 460 -42.01 24.86 24.10
C ALA A 460 -42.50 23.70 24.98
N ALA A 461 -41.54 23.07 25.66
CA ALA A 461 -41.63 21.91 26.53
C ALA A 461 -42.57 22.02 27.75
N THR A 462 -42.91 20.86 28.31
CA THR A 462 -43.23 20.69 29.74
C THR A 462 -42.51 19.43 30.25
N ALA A 463 -41.95 19.47 31.46
CA ALA A 463 -41.06 18.42 31.97
C ALA A 463 -41.79 17.36 32.82
N THR A 464 -41.29 16.12 32.84
CA THR A 464 -41.57 15.17 33.92
C THR A 464 -40.45 14.12 34.07
N ALA A 465 -39.97 13.97 35.30
CA ALA A 465 -39.07 12.93 35.82
C ALA A 465 -39.30 12.88 37.35
N PRO A 466 -38.74 11.92 38.13
CA PRO A 466 -37.95 10.75 37.75
C PRO A 466 -38.48 9.42 38.32
N ILE A 467 -37.94 8.28 37.86
CA ILE A 467 -37.62 7.13 38.72
C ILE A 467 -36.31 6.50 38.19
N GLU A 468 -35.28 6.43 39.03
CA GLU A 468 -34.08 5.61 38.78
C GLU A 468 -34.18 4.27 39.53
N ALA A 469 -33.62 3.22 38.93
CA ALA A 469 -33.37 1.94 39.59
C ALA A 469 -31.92 1.53 39.31
N ALA A 470 -31.05 1.69 40.31
CA ALA A 470 -29.62 1.51 40.13
C ALA A 470 -29.21 0.02 40.01
N LEU A 471 -28.29 -0.26 39.09
CA LEU A 471 -27.51 -1.50 39.09
C LEU A 471 -26.07 -1.15 39.51
N THR A 472 -25.61 -1.74 40.61
CA THR A 472 -24.30 -1.43 41.20
C THR A 472 -23.21 -2.30 40.56
N THR A 473 -22.24 -1.65 39.90
CA THR A 473 -21.00 -2.30 39.45
C THR A 473 -19.83 -1.67 40.21
N THR A 474 -19.16 -2.45 41.05
CA THR A 474 -18.10 -1.95 41.93
C THR A 474 -16.74 -1.91 41.24
N THR A 475 -16.49 -0.88 40.43
CA THR A 475 -15.13 -0.54 40.02
C THR A 475 -14.40 0.16 41.17
N VAL A 476 -13.34 -0.48 41.68
CA VAL A 476 -12.39 0.20 42.57
C VAL A 476 -11.53 1.12 41.69
N ALA A 477 -11.73 2.43 41.82
CA ALA A 477 -10.83 3.40 41.20
C ALA A 477 -9.46 3.31 41.88
N ALA A 478 -8.39 3.23 41.08
CA ALA A 478 -7.03 3.41 41.57
C ALA A 478 -6.78 4.90 41.81
N ASP A 479 -6.52 5.28 43.06
CA ASP A 479 -6.40 6.68 43.47
C ASP A 479 -4.98 7.21 43.17
N THR A 480 -4.71 7.45 41.88
CA THR A 480 -3.42 7.98 41.41
C THR A 480 -3.31 9.48 41.72
N THR A 481 -2.81 9.79 42.92
CA THR A 481 -2.55 11.16 43.38
C THR A 481 -1.35 11.79 42.65
N THR A 482 -1.59 12.27 41.43
CA THR A 482 -0.58 12.99 40.62
C THR A 482 -0.25 14.35 41.23
N THR A 483 0.80 14.41 42.04
CA THR A 483 1.41 15.70 42.44
C THR A 483 2.04 16.36 41.22
N ALA A 484 1.50 17.49 40.79
CA ALA A 484 2.06 18.27 39.69
C ALA A 484 3.49 18.75 40.00
N ALA A 485 4.35 18.78 38.97
CA ALA A 485 5.73 19.26 39.11
C ALA A 485 5.79 20.76 39.48
N PRO A 486 6.75 21.19 40.31
CA PRO A 486 6.94 22.61 40.62
C PRO A 486 7.39 23.39 39.38
N SER A 487 6.93 24.64 39.26
CA SER A 487 7.19 25.47 38.07
C SER A 487 8.68 25.75 37.85
N GLY A 488 9.12 25.65 36.60
CA GLY A 488 10.52 25.83 36.21
C GLY A 488 11.42 24.59 36.33
N VAL A 489 10.86 23.40 36.60
CA VAL A 489 11.58 22.12 36.59
C VAL A 489 11.12 21.25 35.42
N CYS A 490 12.08 20.76 34.62
CA CYS A 490 11.85 19.66 33.68
C CYS A 490 11.77 18.34 34.45
N GLY A 491 10.63 17.66 34.36
CA GLY A 491 10.47 16.27 34.81
C GLY A 491 10.03 15.38 33.66
N ILE A 492 10.47 14.12 33.66
CA ILE A 492 9.87 13.06 32.85
C ILE A 492 9.02 12.20 33.79
N THR A 493 7.76 12.02 33.45
CA THR A 493 6.85 11.11 34.16
C THR A 493 7.00 9.70 33.57
N GLY A 494 7.29 8.72 34.42
CA GLY A 494 7.40 7.32 34.02
C GLY A 494 6.90 6.37 35.11
N TYR A 495 6.62 5.14 34.71
CA TYR A 495 6.16 4.07 35.58
C TYR A 495 7.11 2.87 35.49
N PHE A 496 7.33 2.21 36.62
CA PHE A 496 7.95 0.88 36.68
C PHE A 496 6.87 -0.19 36.91
N LEU A 497 7.27 -1.46 36.81
CA LEU A 497 6.41 -2.64 36.78
C LEU A 497 5.46 -2.77 38.02
N PRO A 498 4.39 -3.57 37.93
CA PRO A 498 3.22 -3.46 38.80
C PRO A 498 3.47 -3.39 40.31
N ASN A 499 2.65 -2.57 40.99
CA ASN A 499 2.66 -2.24 42.43
C ASN A 499 3.74 -1.23 42.89
N GLN A 500 4.09 -0.24 42.05
CA GLN A 500 4.91 0.92 42.46
C GLN A 500 4.24 2.28 42.17
N GLU A 501 4.58 3.30 42.97
CA GLU A 501 4.08 4.67 42.81
C GLU A 501 4.68 5.40 41.61
N LEU A 502 3.89 6.33 41.05
CA LEU A 502 4.30 7.21 39.95
C LEU A 502 5.44 8.14 40.42
N THR A 503 6.66 7.90 39.94
CA THR A 503 7.85 8.63 40.39
C THR A 503 8.27 9.69 39.37
N TYR A 504 8.26 10.96 39.78
CA TYR A 504 8.78 12.07 38.96
C TYR A 504 10.31 12.05 38.91
N LEU A 505 10.88 11.81 37.72
CA LEU A 505 12.32 11.97 37.48
C LEU A 505 12.66 13.45 37.29
N ASN A 506 12.94 14.14 38.39
CA ASN A 506 13.33 15.54 38.41
C ASN A 506 14.82 15.73 38.10
N SER A 507 15.12 16.46 37.02
CA SER A 507 16.49 16.90 36.72
C SER A 507 16.84 18.15 37.55
N PRO A 508 17.88 18.13 38.41
CA PRO A 508 18.17 19.26 39.28
C PRO A 508 18.72 20.49 38.52
N GLY A 509 18.28 21.67 38.97
CA GLY A 509 18.65 22.98 38.40
C GLY A 509 17.87 23.34 37.13
N LYS A 510 17.81 24.63 36.82
CA LYS A 510 17.14 25.14 35.61
C LYS A 510 17.78 24.55 34.33
N LYS A 511 17.01 24.51 33.25
CA LYS A 511 17.40 24.05 31.92
C LYS A 511 16.75 24.99 30.91
N ASP A 512 17.49 25.41 29.90
CA ASP A 512 17.05 26.45 28.97
C ASP A 512 16.64 25.87 27.60
N SER A 513 16.58 24.54 27.49
CA SER A 513 16.03 23.82 26.33
C SER A 513 15.63 22.38 26.69
N ALA A 514 14.65 21.83 25.96
CA ALA A 514 14.24 20.43 26.11
C ALA A 514 15.40 19.44 25.90
N ARG A 515 16.37 19.78 25.04
CA ARG A 515 17.61 19.02 24.83
C ARG A 515 18.38 18.82 26.14
N GLN A 516 18.65 19.90 26.88
CA GLN A 516 19.36 19.82 28.16
C GLN A 516 18.57 19.05 29.22
N CYS A 517 17.23 19.06 29.16
CA CYS A 517 16.40 18.24 30.03
C CYS A 517 16.59 16.74 29.72
N LEU A 518 16.53 16.34 28.44
CA LEU A 518 16.71 14.96 28.00
C LEU A 518 18.13 14.44 28.26
N GLU A 519 19.16 15.23 27.95
CA GLU A 519 20.57 14.88 28.22
C GLU A 519 20.86 14.69 29.72
N ALA A 520 20.17 15.44 30.60
CA ALA A 520 20.28 15.27 32.04
C ALA A 520 19.46 14.09 32.59
N CYS A 521 18.38 13.68 31.93
CA CYS A 521 17.66 12.45 32.26
C CYS A 521 18.44 11.20 31.80
N ALA A 522 19.14 11.27 30.66
CA ALA A 522 20.06 10.23 30.17
C ALA A 522 21.23 9.95 31.13
N ALA A 523 21.52 10.87 32.05
CA ALA A 523 22.58 10.71 33.06
C ALA A 523 22.14 9.91 34.31
N TYR A 524 20.85 9.53 34.43
CA TYR A 524 20.40 8.65 35.51
C TYR A 524 20.76 7.18 35.22
N ALA A 525 21.39 6.53 36.21
CA ALA A 525 21.79 5.12 36.09
C ALA A 525 20.56 4.21 35.93
N GLY A 526 20.38 3.66 34.73
CA GLY A 526 19.24 2.82 34.35
C GLY A 526 18.42 3.37 33.18
N CYS A 527 18.62 4.62 32.76
CA CYS A 527 18.04 5.15 31.52
C CYS A 527 19.00 4.93 30.34
N GLU A 528 18.55 4.22 29.30
CA GLU A 528 19.27 4.09 28.03
C GLU A 528 18.59 4.96 26.97
N VAL A 529 19.37 5.84 26.31
CA VAL A 529 18.88 6.74 25.25
C VAL A 529 19.47 6.30 23.92
N ILE A 530 18.62 5.71 23.07
CA ILE A 530 19.03 4.80 22.00
C ILE A 530 19.36 5.54 20.68
N ALA A 531 18.91 6.78 20.49
CA ALA A 531 19.23 7.59 19.31
C ALA A 531 19.21 9.10 19.60
N PHE A 532 19.88 9.88 18.73
CA PHE A 532 19.88 11.34 18.75
C PHE A 532 20.02 11.87 17.31
N TYR A 533 19.20 12.84 16.92
CA TYR A 533 19.30 13.53 15.63
C TYR A 533 19.30 15.04 15.85
N THR A 534 20.19 15.76 15.16
CA THR A 534 20.29 17.22 15.24
C THR A 534 20.44 17.83 13.86
N GLU A 535 19.32 18.02 13.17
CA GLU A 535 19.24 18.86 11.98
C GLU A 535 18.06 19.84 12.11
N ARG A 536 18.38 21.13 12.23
CA ARG A 536 18.03 22.15 11.22
C ARG A 536 18.40 23.57 11.66
N SER A 537 18.66 24.39 10.64
CA SER A 537 18.68 25.85 10.65
C SER A 537 17.91 26.27 9.39
N PHE A 538 16.91 27.15 9.37
CA PHE A 538 16.27 28.07 10.34
C PHE A 538 14.74 28.13 9.96
N VAL A 539 13.73 28.73 10.61
CA VAL A 539 13.39 29.38 11.92
C VAL A 539 11.85 29.68 11.80
N THR A 540 10.99 29.84 12.81
CA THR A 540 11.07 30.07 14.28
C THR A 540 10.58 28.87 15.11
N ASP A 541 10.56 29.04 16.43
CA ASP A 541 10.00 28.13 17.44
C ASP A 541 8.52 27.75 17.20
N ILE A 542 8.23 26.46 17.39
CA ILE A 542 7.20 25.89 18.28
C ILE A 542 7.51 24.39 18.39
N GLY A 543 7.41 23.82 19.59
CA GLY A 543 7.85 22.45 19.86
C GLY A 543 6.90 21.37 19.31
N ARG A 544 7.48 20.25 18.86
CA ARG A 544 6.76 18.98 18.64
C ARG A 544 7.65 17.84 19.12
N CYS A 545 7.06 16.86 19.80
CA CYS A 545 7.75 15.65 20.25
C CYS A 545 7.40 14.48 19.32
N GLU A 546 8.37 13.62 19.05
CA GLU A 546 8.20 12.39 18.26
C GLU A 546 8.65 11.18 19.08
N PHE A 547 7.90 10.09 18.99
CA PHE A 547 8.08 8.88 19.78
C PHE A 547 8.79 7.78 18.98
N PHE A 548 9.55 6.94 19.67
CA PHE A 548 10.08 5.69 19.12
C PHE A 548 9.81 4.54 20.10
N SER A 549 9.38 3.40 19.57
CA SER A 549 9.17 2.17 20.34
C SER A 549 10.43 1.30 20.34
N GLY A 550 10.58 0.47 21.37
CA GLY A 550 11.65 -0.51 21.52
C GLY A 550 11.18 -1.69 22.38
N GLU A 551 11.79 -2.86 22.18
CA GLU A 551 11.40 -4.09 22.87
C GLU A 551 11.99 -4.12 24.29
N LEU A 552 11.12 -4.19 25.31
CA LEU A 552 11.53 -4.26 26.72
C LEU A 552 11.38 -5.69 27.23
N VAL A 553 12.51 -6.37 27.46
CA VAL A 553 12.54 -7.77 27.88
C VAL A 553 12.18 -7.90 29.37
N ALA A 554 10.90 -8.15 29.63
CA ALA A 554 10.39 -8.59 30.94
C ALA A 554 9.91 -10.05 30.86
N ASP A 555 10.06 -10.82 31.94
CA ASP A 555 9.89 -12.28 31.93
C ASP A 555 8.44 -12.75 31.74
N ARG A 556 8.11 -13.14 30.50
CA ARG A 556 7.14 -14.19 30.13
C ARG A 556 5.67 -14.03 30.60
N GLN A 557 5.04 -12.89 30.31
CA GLN A 557 3.58 -12.88 30.11
C GLN A 557 3.14 -11.78 29.14
N ASP A 558 2.26 -12.12 28.21
CA ASP A 558 1.68 -11.17 27.26
C ASP A 558 0.72 -10.20 27.96
N THR A 559 0.94 -8.90 27.78
CA THR A 559 -0.08 -7.86 28.01
C THR A 559 0.20 -6.69 27.06
N SER A 560 -0.79 -6.35 26.23
CA SER A 560 -0.70 -5.24 25.27
C SER A 560 -0.92 -3.90 25.97
N TYR A 561 -0.05 -2.92 25.69
CA TYR A 561 -0.21 -1.54 26.14
C TYR A 561 -0.06 -0.57 24.95
N GLU A 562 -1.03 0.33 24.80
CA GLU A 562 -0.87 1.55 23.99
C GLU A 562 -0.61 2.72 24.93
N TRP A 563 0.26 3.66 24.55
CA TRP A 563 0.48 4.90 25.29
C TRP A 563 0.73 6.11 24.39
N SER A 564 0.09 7.21 24.77
CA SER A 564 0.31 8.63 24.42
C SER A 564 -0.37 9.41 25.56
N GLU A 565 -0.02 10.64 25.94
CA GLU A 565 0.25 11.83 25.13
C GLU A 565 1.35 12.73 25.78
N VAL A 566 1.53 13.95 25.26
CA VAL A 566 2.58 14.94 25.62
C VAL A 566 1.95 16.29 25.96
N GLY A 567 2.52 17.05 26.91
CA GLY A 567 2.28 18.50 27.01
C GLY A 567 2.73 19.14 28.33
N CYS A 568 2.88 20.47 28.41
CA CYS A 568 3.01 21.46 27.32
C CYS A 568 3.61 22.79 27.82
N LEU A 569 3.78 23.76 26.92
CA LEU A 569 4.32 25.11 27.15
C LEU A 569 3.41 25.99 28.04
N ASP A 570 3.98 27.07 28.60
CA ASP A 570 3.31 28.38 28.54
C ASP A 570 4.32 29.54 28.39
N ASN A 571 3.80 30.71 28.03
CA ASN A 571 4.49 31.88 27.51
C ASN A 571 5.09 32.77 28.61
N LEU A 572 6.10 33.56 28.24
CA LEU A 572 6.21 34.96 28.66
C LEU A 572 6.48 35.83 27.44
N GLN A 573 5.88 37.02 27.44
CA GLN A 573 6.06 38.04 26.40
C GLN A 573 7.36 38.81 26.66
N ASP A 574 8.17 39.00 25.61
CA ASP A 574 8.84 40.28 25.23
C ASP A 574 9.70 40.06 23.96
#